data_AF-A0A5K0WRC0-F1
#
_entry.id   AF-A0A5K0WRC0-F1
#
_cell.length_a   1.000
_cell.length_b   1.000
_cell.length_c   1.000
_cell.angle_alpha   90.00
_cell.angle_beta   90.00
_cell.angle_gamma   90.00
#
_symmetry.space_group_name_H-M   'P 1'
#
loop_
_entity.id
_entity.type
_entity.pdbx_description
1 polymer ?
#
loop_
_entity_poly.entity_id
_entity_poly.type
_entity_poly.pdbx_seq_one_letter_code
_entity_poly.pdbx_strand_id
1 'polypeptide(L)' 'KGAKRDFSTAILERKKAPNRLIVDEAVNDDNSVVSMNSETMEKLQFFRGDTILIK' A
#
# COMPACT_ATOMS: atom_id res chain seq x y z
N LYS A 1 -3.99 30.37 13.52
CA LYS A 1 -3.22 30.70 12.30
C LYS A 1 -3.50 29.62 11.27
N GLY A 2 -4.35 29.91 10.27
CA GLY A 2 -4.74 28.94 9.25
C GLY A 2 -3.57 28.68 8.31
N ALA A 3 -3.09 27.44 8.26
CA ALA A 3 -2.13 27.00 7.27
C ALA A 3 -2.80 27.08 5.89
N LYS A 4 -2.38 28.05 5.07
CA LYS A 4 -2.70 28.06 3.64
C LYS A 4 -2.25 26.71 3.09
N ARG A 5 -3.19 25.90 2.61
CA ARG A 5 -2.85 24.68 1.88
C ARG A 5 -2.31 25.13 0.53
N ASP A 6 -1.03 24.93 0.28
CA ASP A 6 -0.39 25.29 -0.97
C ASP A 6 -0.88 24.35 -2.08
N PHE A 7 -1.92 24.78 -2.80
CA PHE A 7 -2.49 24.00 -3.91
C PHE A 7 -1.51 23.86 -5.09
N SER A 8 -0.46 24.68 -5.15
CA SER A 8 0.57 24.64 -6.18
C SER A 8 1.38 23.34 -6.20
N THR A 9 1.43 22.61 -5.08
CA THR A 9 2.11 21.31 -4.96
C THR A 9 1.14 20.14 -4.73
N ALA A 10 -0.18 20.36 -4.81
CA ALA A 10 -1.18 19.30 -4.58
C ALA A 10 -1.07 18.12 -5.55
N ILE A 11 -0.44 18.30 -6.72
CA ILE A 11 -0.12 17.22 -7.66
C ILE A 11 0.99 16.29 -7.12
N LEU A 12 1.92 16.82 -6.33
CA LEU A 12 2.98 16.04 -5.67
C LEU A 12 2.46 15.29 -4.44
N GLU A 13 1.33 15.72 -3.86
CA GLU A 13 0.66 14.96 -2.81
C GLU A 13 0.16 13.64 -3.39
N ARG A 14 0.93 12.59 -3.09
CA ARG A 14 0.62 11.21 -3.43
C ARG A 14 -0.76 10.88 -2.88
N LYS A 15 -1.75 10.74 -3.77
CA LYS A 15 -3.09 10.28 -3.41
C LYS A 15 -2.98 9.04 -2.51
N LYS A 16 -3.55 9.13 -1.31
CA LYS A 16 -3.66 8.00 -0.39
C LYS A 16 -4.62 6.99 -1.01
N ALA A 17 -4.06 6.01 -1.71
CA ALA A 17 -4.81 4.89 -2.24
C ALA A 17 -4.61 3.70 -1.28
N PRO A 18 -5.68 2.97 -0.92
CA PRO A 18 -5.61 1.89 0.07
C PRO A 18 -4.70 0.73 -0.37
N ASN A 19 -4.46 0.58 -1.67
CA ASN A 19 -3.60 -0.43 -2.28
C ASN A 19 -2.12 0.00 -2.37
N ARG A 20 -1.75 1.17 -1.82
CA ARG A 20 -0.37 1.63 -1.83
C ARG A 20 0.34 1.20 -0.56
N LEU A 21 1.07 0.09 -0.66
CA LEU A 21 1.85 -0.48 0.42
C LEU A 21 3.33 -0.07 0.30
N ILE A 22 4.05 -0.14 1.41
CA ILE A 22 5.50 0.10 1.47
C ILE A 22 6.20 -1.26 1.45
N VAL A 23 7.33 -1.33 0.74
CA VAL A 23 8.17 -2.54 0.69
C VAL A 23 8.94 -2.65 2.01
N ASP A 24 8.88 -3.83 2.62
CA ASP A 24 9.61 -4.20 3.83
C ASP A 24 10.42 -5.48 3.57
N GLU A 25 11.38 -5.77 4.43
CA GLU A 25 12.20 -6.99 4.34
C GLU A 25 11.35 -8.24 4.61
N ALA A 26 11.43 -9.21 3.70
CA ALA A 26 10.67 -10.45 3.84
C ALA A 26 11.35 -11.40 4.84
N VAL A 27 10.53 -12.05 5.68
CA VAL A 27 11.01 -13.08 6.62
C VAL A 27 11.27 -14.43 5.92
N ASN A 28 10.74 -14.61 4.70
CA ASN A 28 10.88 -15.83 3.90
C ASN A 28 11.42 -15.49 2.51
N ASP A 29 12.30 -16.34 1.98
CA ASP A 29 13.03 -16.16 0.71
C ASP A 29 12.27 -16.77 -0.49
N ASP A 30 10.94 -16.64 -0.50
CA ASP A 30 10.10 -17.13 -1.59
C ASP A 30 9.72 -15.98 -2.54
N ASN A 31 10.20 -16.06 -3.79
CA ASN A 31 9.97 -15.03 -4.81
C ASN A 31 8.51 -14.95 -5.31
N SER A 32 7.67 -15.91 -4.95
CA SER A 32 6.26 -15.99 -5.37
C SER A 32 5.27 -15.59 -4.27
N VAL A 33 5.73 -15.38 -3.03
CA VAL A 33 4.88 -15.10 -1.88
C VAL A 33 5.13 -13.71 -1.32
N VAL A 34 4.04 -12.97 -1.11
CA VAL A 34 4.06 -11.69 -0.40
C VAL A 34 3.34 -11.82 0.93
N SER A 35 3.92 -11.28 1.99
CA SER A 35 3.30 -11.22 3.32
C SER A 35 2.74 -9.83 3.58
N MET A 36 1.53 -9.76 4.14
CA MET A 36 0.91 -8.50 4.58
C MET A 36 0.18 -8.69 5.90
N ASN A 37 -0.07 -7.59 6.60
CA ASN A 37 -0.83 -7.60 7.84
C ASN A 37 -2.30 -8.03 7.59
N SER A 38 -2.85 -8.87 8.47
CA SER A 38 -4.22 -9.38 8.35
C SER A 38 -5.28 -8.29 8.22
N GLU A 39 -5.13 -7.16 8.91
CA GLU A 39 -6.07 -6.04 8.83
C GLU A 39 -6.05 -5.38 7.44
N THR A 40 -4.89 -5.35 6.79
CA THR A 40 -4.75 -4.79 5.42
C THR A 40 -5.31 -5.75 4.38
N MET A 41 -5.15 -7.06 4.61
CA MET A 41 -5.72 -8.13 3.78
C MET A 41 -7.25 -8.05 3.79
N GLU A 42 -7.88 -7.88 4.96
CA GLU A 42 -9.35 -7.73 5.06
C GLU A 42 -9.85 -6.43 4.41
N LYS A 43 -9.13 -5.31 4.60
CA LYS A 43 -9.49 -4.01 3.98
C LYS A 43 -9.43 -4.03 2.46
N LEU A 44 -8.49 -4.78 1.89
CA LEU A 44 -8.33 -4.96 0.45
C LEU A 44 -9.10 -6.16 -0.10
N GLN A 45 -9.79 -6.90 0.79
CA GLN A 45 -10.58 -8.10 0.47
C GLN A 45 -9.77 -9.20 -0.22
N PHE A 46 -8.49 -9.33 0.13
CA PHE A 46 -7.65 -10.43 -0.34
C PHE A 46 -7.84 -11.67 0.55
N PHE A 47 -7.76 -12.84 -0.05
CA PHE A 47 -7.74 -14.12 0.65
C PHE A 47 -6.43 -14.87 0.41
N ARG A 48 -6.12 -15.82 1.28
CA ARG A 48 -4.93 -16.66 1.13
C ARG A 48 -5.03 -17.47 -0.16
N GLY A 49 -4.04 -17.31 -1.03
CA GLY A 49 -3.98 -18.00 -2.32
C GLY A 49 -4.40 -17.14 -3.51
N ASP A 50 -4.85 -15.89 -3.29
CA ASP A 50 -5.10 -14.97 -4.39
C ASP A 50 -3.81 -14.62 -5.14
N THR A 51 -3.92 -14.53 -6.46
CA THR A 51 -2.83 -14.03 -7.31
C THR A 51 -2.95 -12.50 -7.41
N ILE A 52 -1.86 -11.81 -7.08
CA ILE A 52 -1.82 -10.35 -7.04
C ILE A 52 -0.92 -9.79 -8.15
N LEU A 53 -1.33 -8.66 -8.73
CA LEU A 53 -0.51 -7.89 -9.66
C LEU A 53 0.20 -6.76 -8.91
N ILE A 54 1.53 -6.77 -8.95
CA ILE A 54 2.37 -5.71 -8.37
C ILE A 54 2.83 -4.79 -9.52
N LYS A 55 2.69 -3.47 -9.33
CA LYS A 55 3.11 -2.44 -10.29
C LYS A 55 3.80 -1.28 -9.60
#